data_AF-A0A2R5GWK8-F1
#
_entry.id   AF-A0A2R5GWK8-F1
#
_cell.length_a   1.000
_cell.length_b   1.000
_cell.length_c   1.000
_cell.angle_alpha   90.00
_cell.angle_beta   90.00
_cell.angle_gamma   90.00
#
_symmetry.space_group_name_H-M   'P 1'
#
loop_
_entity.id
_entity.type
_entity.pdbx_description
1 polymer ?
#
loop_
_entity_poly.entity_id
_entity_poly.type
_entity_poly.pdbx_seq_one_letter_code
_entity_poly.pdbx_strand_id
1 'polypeptide(L)'
;SFEGLREKTLADLFKTILVDPLNKLGADQMRQVVVLDALDECSRSDDVLTKVIRTWKDVMPSWLSLVVSTRPEGEIQRGITNNGLDSKVLELKDEENFRDIEKHIEHLLCDMKDTVEQKDVASCAKILSNRSEGLFLWARFLPETLDRMHEEKRGGLLTAKDIAKKDAIPNGLGGMFKEYFERLQEKVGGEKTYKMLLAPIVAAREPLSVEQLCAVLQLDQDDMDDIVDDASNLLYRGGDGRVALIHKRMADWLSDKKQSGKMLCVKKKDGHKQLADYCSSSRDDVFSLRHAVFHLVQSDKHAEAFELLNDFAWVQSAISVGGDEAQRRATIGNLIRDCVELDIYFAPESDTPRFLSKAVHALSYDPNELASQVLARLGHDSNDPLACSLQTPDQPWLEPTRVALAHPRDPLLHVLKGH
;
A
#
# COMPACT_ATOMS: atom_id res chain seq x y z
N SER A 1 -14.16 -26.71 9.12
CA SER A 1 -12.75 -26.35 9.40
C SER A 1 -12.30 -25.41 8.31
N PHE A 2 -11.70 -24.25 8.66
CA PHE A 2 -11.09 -23.31 7.71
C PHE A 2 -9.61 -23.67 7.42
N GLU A 3 -9.12 -24.82 7.93
CA GLU A 3 -7.77 -25.33 7.64
C GLU A 3 -7.58 -25.58 6.13
N GLY A 4 -6.41 -25.21 5.60
CA GLY A 4 -6.04 -25.40 4.20
C GLY A 4 -6.63 -24.39 3.21
N LEU A 5 -7.51 -23.46 3.63
CA LEU A 5 -8.04 -22.44 2.72
C LEU A 5 -6.95 -21.54 2.15
N ARG A 6 -5.90 -21.23 2.91
CA ARG A 6 -4.84 -20.30 2.48
C ARG A 6 -3.87 -20.89 1.45
N GLU A 7 -3.97 -22.17 1.16
CA GLU A 7 -3.19 -22.88 0.12
C GLU A 7 -3.96 -23.01 -1.19
N LYS A 8 -5.25 -22.71 -1.15
CA LYS A 8 -6.12 -22.76 -2.30
C LYS A 8 -5.85 -21.58 -3.22
N THR A 9 -6.01 -21.80 -4.52
CA THR A 9 -5.95 -20.73 -5.51
C THR A 9 -7.02 -19.67 -5.20
N LEU A 10 -6.87 -18.44 -5.72
CA LEU A 10 -7.89 -17.40 -5.53
C LEU A 10 -9.29 -17.88 -5.96
N ALA A 11 -9.37 -18.64 -7.05
CA ALA A 11 -10.64 -19.21 -7.54
C ALA A 11 -11.24 -20.21 -6.54
N ASP A 12 -10.43 -21.09 -5.97
CA ASP A 12 -10.87 -22.09 -5.00
C ASP A 12 -11.24 -21.45 -3.65
N LEU A 13 -10.52 -20.40 -3.23
CA LEU A 13 -10.85 -19.56 -2.09
C LEU A 13 -12.19 -18.87 -2.27
N PHE A 14 -12.34 -18.16 -3.40
CA PHE A 14 -13.59 -17.50 -3.78
C PHE A 14 -14.76 -18.48 -3.75
N LYS A 15 -14.56 -19.67 -4.31
CA LYS A 15 -15.56 -20.72 -4.30
C LYS A 15 -15.90 -21.19 -2.88
N THR A 16 -14.89 -21.57 -2.10
CA THR A 16 -15.12 -22.18 -0.79
C THR A 16 -15.71 -21.20 0.23
N ILE A 17 -15.30 -19.93 0.18
CA ILE A 17 -15.66 -18.92 1.18
C ILE A 17 -16.95 -18.19 0.81
N LEU A 18 -17.16 -17.88 -0.48
CA LEU A 18 -18.30 -17.08 -0.91
C LEU A 18 -19.30 -17.91 -1.70
N VAL A 19 -18.90 -18.53 -2.80
CA VAL A 19 -19.84 -19.22 -3.70
C VAL A 19 -20.60 -20.34 -3.00
N ASP A 20 -19.89 -21.30 -2.39
CA ASP A 20 -20.51 -22.49 -1.82
C ASP A 20 -21.40 -22.18 -0.60
N PRO A 21 -21.02 -21.29 0.34
CA PRO A 21 -21.89 -20.92 1.45
C PRO A 21 -23.09 -20.08 1.03
N LEU A 22 -22.90 -19.09 0.15
CA LEU A 22 -23.97 -18.16 -0.23
C LEU A 22 -25.06 -18.83 -1.09
N ASN A 23 -24.67 -19.80 -1.94
CA ASN A 23 -25.64 -20.59 -2.70
C ASN A 23 -26.49 -21.53 -1.81
N LYS A 24 -26.07 -21.82 -0.57
CA LYS A 24 -26.86 -22.62 0.38
C LYS A 24 -27.96 -21.83 1.09
N LEU A 25 -27.93 -20.49 1.05
CA LEU A 25 -28.89 -19.64 1.76
C LEU A 25 -30.27 -19.55 1.07
N GLY A 26 -30.44 -20.17 -0.11
CA GLY A 26 -31.70 -20.15 -0.87
C GLY A 26 -31.91 -18.85 -1.68
N ALA A 27 -32.94 -18.84 -2.52
CA ALA A 27 -33.18 -17.75 -3.48
C ALA A 27 -33.97 -16.55 -2.90
N ASP A 28 -34.68 -16.74 -1.80
CA ASP A 28 -35.60 -15.74 -1.21
C ASP A 28 -34.90 -14.71 -0.30
N GLN A 29 -33.62 -14.45 -0.56
CA GLN A 29 -32.85 -13.46 0.20
C GLN A 29 -33.16 -12.04 -0.28
N MET A 30 -33.08 -11.07 0.63
CA MET A 30 -33.12 -9.66 0.24
C MET A 30 -31.93 -9.32 -0.67
N ARG A 31 -32.15 -8.42 -1.61
CA ARG A 31 -31.10 -7.98 -2.54
C ARG A 31 -29.96 -7.32 -1.76
N GLN A 32 -28.74 -7.79 -1.99
CA GLN A 32 -27.52 -7.27 -1.39
C GLN A 32 -26.53 -6.85 -2.48
N VAL A 33 -25.63 -5.92 -2.14
CA VAL A 33 -24.58 -5.43 -3.03
C VAL A 33 -23.24 -5.54 -2.32
N VAL A 34 -22.29 -6.21 -2.97
CA VAL A 34 -20.88 -6.21 -2.56
C VAL A 34 -20.19 -5.10 -3.34
N VAL A 35 -19.44 -4.25 -2.64
CA VAL A 35 -18.61 -3.21 -3.26
C VAL A 35 -17.15 -3.59 -3.10
N LEU A 36 -16.44 -3.73 -4.22
CA LEU A 36 -14.98 -3.82 -4.25
C LEU A 36 -14.43 -2.47 -4.66
N ASP A 37 -13.83 -1.76 -3.71
CA ASP A 37 -13.29 -0.43 -3.94
C ASP A 37 -11.85 -0.49 -4.46
N ALA A 38 -11.51 0.43 -5.36
CA ALA A 38 -10.18 0.69 -5.89
C ALA A 38 -9.42 -0.56 -6.37
N LEU A 39 -9.98 -1.30 -7.34
CA LEU A 39 -9.34 -2.52 -7.87
C LEU A 39 -7.91 -2.25 -8.38
N ASP A 40 -7.62 -1.07 -8.92
CA ASP A 40 -6.29 -0.67 -9.40
C ASP A 40 -5.25 -0.46 -8.27
N GLU A 41 -5.68 -0.41 -7.02
CA GLU A 41 -4.82 -0.40 -5.84
C GLU A 41 -4.56 -1.81 -5.29
N CYS A 42 -5.21 -2.83 -5.87
CA CYS A 42 -4.97 -4.23 -5.53
C CYS A 42 -3.72 -4.76 -6.25
N SER A 43 -2.79 -5.35 -5.49
CA SER A 43 -1.57 -5.98 -6.04
C SER A 43 -1.83 -7.19 -6.93
N ARG A 44 -3.02 -7.79 -6.88
CA ARG A 44 -3.47 -8.91 -7.72
C ARG A 44 -4.74 -8.55 -8.50
N SER A 45 -4.87 -7.30 -8.92
CA SER A 45 -6.03 -6.78 -9.64
C SER A 45 -6.42 -7.66 -10.85
N ASP A 46 -5.45 -8.13 -11.63
CA ASP A 46 -5.69 -9.02 -12.78
C ASP A 46 -6.26 -10.39 -12.39
N ASP A 47 -5.73 -11.01 -11.34
CA ASP A 47 -6.24 -12.29 -10.84
C ASP A 47 -7.65 -12.13 -10.28
N VAL A 48 -7.91 -11.05 -9.54
CA VAL A 48 -9.24 -10.73 -8.99
C VAL A 48 -10.22 -10.48 -10.14
N LEU A 49 -9.82 -9.70 -11.14
CA LEU A 49 -10.64 -9.43 -12.33
C LEU A 49 -11.00 -10.73 -13.07
N THR A 50 -10.02 -11.60 -13.31
CA THR A 50 -10.22 -12.81 -14.11
C THR A 50 -10.86 -13.96 -13.36
N LYS A 51 -10.56 -14.15 -12.07
CA LYS A 51 -11.00 -15.31 -11.27
C LYS A 51 -12.21 -15.04 -10.39
N VAL A 52 -12.54 -13.77 -10.14
CA VAL A 52 -13.65 -13.38 -9.25
C VAL A 52 -14.68 -12.57 -10.03
N ILE A 53 -14.30 -11.38 -10.49
CA ILE A 53 -15.23 -10.40 -11.09
C ILE A 53 -15.88 -10.98 -12.35
N ARG A 54 -15.08 -11.53 -13.25
CA ARG A 54 -15.57 -12.12 -14.51
C ARG A 54 -16.57 -13.26 -14.27
N THR A 55 -16.32 -14.11 -13.27
CA THR A 55 -17.15 -15.28 -13.01
C THR A 55 -18.35 -14.99 -12.13
N TRP A 56 -18.43 -13.80 -11.53
CA TRP A 56 -19.39 -13.48 -10.48
C TRP A 56 -20.84 -13.77 -10.88
N LYS A 57 -21.25 -13.28 -12.05
CA LYS A 57 -22.63 -13.43 -12.56
C LYS A 57 -23.03 -14.89 -12.77
N ASP A 58 -22.07 -15.76 -13.07
CA ASP A 58 -22.31 -17.17 -13.37
C ASP A 58 -22.39 -18.04 -12.11
N VAL A 59 -21.68 -17.66 -11.04
CA VAL A 59 -21.52 -18.49 -9.83
C VAL A 59 -22.28 -17.97 -8.61
N MET A 60 -22.63 -16.69 -8.57
CA MET A 60 -23.29 -16.09 -7.40
C MET A 60 -24.81 -16.16 -7.47
N PRO A 61 -25.49 -16.22 -6.30
CA PRO A 61 -26.94 -16.10 -6.24
C PRO A 61 -27.44 -14.79 -6.84
N SER A 62 -28.60 -14.81 -7.51
CA SER A 62 -29.18 -13.65 -8.19
C SER A 62 -29.54 -12.47 -7.28
N TRP A 63 -29.70 -12.72 -5.98
CA TRP A 63 -29.95 -11.67 -4.99
C TRP A 63 -28.70 -10.87 -4.64
N LEU A 64 -27.49 -11.34 -5.02
CA LEU A 64 -26.23 -10.67 -4.71
C LEU A 64 -25.60 -10.02 -5.95
N SER A 65 -25.54 -8.69 -5.96
CA SER A 65 -24.88 -7.91 -7.01
C SER A 65 -23.44 -7.53 -6.62
N LEU A 66 -22.57 -7.36 -7.60
CA LEU A 66 -21.21 -6.84 -7.41
C LEU A 66 -21.09 -5.47 -8.08
N VAL A 67 -20.53 -4.51 -7.35
CA VAL A 67 -20.08 -3.22 -7.89
C VAL A 67 -18.58 -3.11 -7.63
N VAL A 68 -17.83 -2.73 -8.65
CA VAL A 68 -16.37 -2.57 -8.55
C VAL A 68 -16.02 -1.16 -8.99
N SER A 69 -15.23 -0.45 -8.20
CA SER A 69 -14.64 0.82 -8.60
C SER A 69 -13.18 0.60 -9.02
N THR A 70 -12.75 1.31 -10.07
CA THR A 70 -11.36 1.26 -10.55
C THR A 70 -11.07 2.44 -11.47
N ARG A 71 -9.80 2.84 -11.55
CA ARG A 71 -9.33 3.77 -12.60
C ARG A 71 -9.25 3.06 -13.96
N PRO A 72 -9.60 3.73 -15.07
CA PRO A 72 -9.55 3.15 -16.40
C PRO A 72 -8.11 3.16 -16.95
N GLU A 73 -7.22 2.38 -16.34
CA GLU A 73 -5.79 2.36 -16.67
C GLU A 73 -5.33 0.95 -17.06
N GLY A 74 -4.47 0.88 -18.09
CA GLY A 74 -3.70 -0.31 -18.45
C GLY A 74 -4.50 -1.58 -18.74
N GLU A 75 -4.07 -2.68 -18.13
CA GLU A 75 -4.61 -4.04 -18.33
C GLU A 75 -6.04 -4.18 -17.81
N ILE A 76 -6.41 -3.45 -16.76
CA ILE A 76 -7.75 -3.52 -16.16
C ILE A 76 -8.81 -3.04 -17.16
N GLN A 77 -8.57 -1.90 -17.82
CA GLN A 77 -9.50 -1.37 -18.84
C GLN A 77 -9.65 -2.33 -20.02
N ARG A 78 -8.55 -2.93 -20.47
CA ARG A 78 -8.57 -3.98 -21.50
C ARG A 78 -9.35 -5.20 -21.03
N GLY A 79 -9.15 -5.62 -19.79
CA GLY A 79 -9.86 -6.73 -19.17
C GLY A 79 -11.35 -6.49 -19.10
N ILE A 80 -11.81 -5.31 -18.69
CA ILE A 80 -13.23 -4.95 -18.65
C ILE A 80 -13.85 -5.06 -20.06
N THR A 81 -13.19 -4.47 -21.06
CA THR A 81 -13.69 -4.43 -22.45
C THR A 81 -13.71 -5.84 -23.08
N ASN A 82 -12.61 -6.58 -22.97
CA ASN A 82 -12.47 -7.90 -23.60
C ASN A 82 -13.38 -8.96 -22.97
N ASN A 83 -13.77 -8.79 -21.72
CA ASN A 83 -14.66 -9.72 -21.02
C ASN A 83 -16.14 -9.29 -21.12
N GLY A 84 -16.45 -8.20 -21.81
CA GLY A 84 -17.83 -7.72 -21.98
C GLY A 84 -18.52 -7.37 -20.66
N LEU A 85 -17.76 -6.85 -19.69
CA LEU A 85 -18.33 -6.46 -18.40
C LEU A 85 -19.08 -5.14 -18.53
N ASP A 86 -20.25 -5.06 -17.91
CA ASP A 86 -21.00 -3.82 -17.79
C ASP A 86 -20.16 -2.80 -17.03
N SER A 87 -19.89 -1.65 -17.64
CA SER A 87 -19.09 -0.58 -17.04
C SER A 87 -19.67 0.79 -17.37
N LYS A 88 -19.52 1.71 -16.42
CA LYS A 88 -19.87 3.12 -16.59
C LYS A 88 -18.65 3.94 -16.22
N VAL A 89 -18.13 4.70 -17.18
CA VAL A 89 -17.05 5.65 -16.93
C VAL A 89 -17.66 6.91 -16.29
N LEU A 90 -17.10 7.33 -15.17
CA LEU A 90 -17.45 8.60 -14.53
C LEU A 90 -16.54 9.68 -15.10
N GLU A 91 -17.06 10.42 -16.08
CA GLU A 91 -16.32 11.47 -16.77
C GLU A 91 -16.15 12.68 -15.86
N LEU A 92 -14.92 13.18 -15.71
CA LEU A 92 -14.62 14.36 -14.88
C LEU A 92 -15.37 15.60 -15.37
N LYS A 93 -15.65 15.67 -16.67
CA LYS A 93 -16.32 16.80 -17.33
C LYS A 93 -17.84 16.67 -17.39
N ASP A 94 -18.42 15.66 -16.75
CA ASP A 94 -19.88 15.50 -16.69
C ASP A 94 -20.51 16.66 -15.91
N GLU A 95 -21.58 17.25 -16.45
CA GLU A 95 -22.31 18.34 -15.80
C GLU A 95 -22.92 17.90 -14.46
N GLU A 96 -23.34 16.64 -14.34
CA GLU A 96 -23.85 16.09 -13.09
C GLU A 96 -22.73 16.00 -12.03
N ASN A 97 -21.50 15.70 -12.43
CA ASN A 97 -20.33 15.70 -11.54
C ASN A 97 -20.03 17.11 -11.01
N PHE A 98 -20.03 18.12 -11.89
CA PHE A 98 -19.86 19.51 -11.45
C PHE A 98 -20.98 19.99 -10.53
N ARG A 99 -22.23 19.56 -10.79
CA ARG A 99 -23.36 19.88 -9.92
C ARG A 99 -23.22 19.23 -8.54
N ASP A 100 -22.74 17.99 -8.47
CA ASP A 100 -22.54 17.31 -7.19
C ASP A 100 -21.37 17.92 -6.40
N ILE A 101 -20.29 18.32 -7.07
CA ILE A 101 -19.18 19.09 -6.46
C ILE A 101 -19.69 20.44 -5.97
N GLU A 102 -20.47 21.17 -6.77
CA GLU A 102 -21.05 22.47 -6.38
C GLU A 102 -21.92 22.31 -5.13
N LYS A 103 -22.80 21.32 -5.08
CA LYS A 103 -23.61 21.03 -3.89
C LYS A 103 -22.75 20.67 -2.69
N HIS A 104 -21.72 19.85 -2.86
CA HIS A 104 -20.82 19.49 -1.75
C HIS A 104 -20.12 20.73 -1.19
N ILE A 105 -19.59 21.59 -2.06
CA ILE A 105 -18.94 22.84 -1.66
C ILE A 105 -19.96 23.77 -1.01
N GLU A 106 -21.18 23.88 -1.53
CA GLU A 106 -22.24 24.69 -0.93
C GLU A 106 -22.50 24.31 0.54
N HIS A 107 -22.64 23.01 0.82
CA HIS A 107 -22.80 22.52 2.20
C HIS A 107 -21.58 22.84 3.07
N LEU A 108 -20.37 22.63 2.55
CA LEU A 108 -19.12 22.97 3.24
C LEU A 108 -19.08 24.46 3.59
N LEU A 109 -19.45 25.35 2.67
CA LEU A 109 -19.47 26.79 2.90
C LEU A 109 -20.59 27.24 3.85
N CYS A 110 -21.72 26.54 3.89
CA CYS A 110 -22.79 26.77 4.86
C CYS A 110 -22.34 26.48 6.30
N ASP A 111 -21.41 25.54 6.49
CA ASP A 111 -20.84 25.23 7.80
C ASP A 111 -19.75 26.25 8.19
N MET A 112 -19.09 26.88 7.22
CA MET A 112 -18.03 27.89 7.43
C MET A 112 -18.56 29.33 7.58
N LYS A 113 -19.53 29.54 8.50
CA LYS A 113 -20.22 30.83 8.70
C LYS A 113 -19.33 31.97 9.15
N ASP A 114 -18.24 31.65 9.85
CA ASP A 114 -17.28 32.61 10.36
C ASP A 114 -16.16 32.96 9.36
N THR A 115 -16.12 32.27 8.22
CA THR A 115 -15.12 32.44 7.16
C THR A 115 -15.74 33.04 5.89
N VAL A 116 -16.95 32.61 5.52
CA VAL A 116 -17.59 32.97 4.23
C VAL A 116 -18.95 33.64 4.44
N GLU A 117 -19.18 34.70 3.68
CA GLU A 117 -20.42 35.47 3.68
C GLU A 117 -21.59 34.64 3.16
N GLN A 118 -22.60 34.42 4.00
CA GLN A 118 -23.65 33.42 3.75
C GLN A 118 -24.55 33.76 2.57
N LYS A 119 -24.76 35.05 2.28
CA LYS A 119 -25.49 35.48 1.07
C LYS A 119 -24.76 35.15 -0.24
N ASP A 120 -23.45 34.93 -0.19
CA ASP A 120 -22.61 34.69 -1.36
C ASP A 120 -22.31 33.20 -1.59
N VAL A 121 -22.70 32.30 -0.66
CA VAL A 121 -22.38 30.86 -0.66
C VAL A 121 -22.65 30.19 -2.02
N ALA A 122 -23.84 30.36 -2.60
CA ALA A 122 -24.17 29.76 -3.90
C ALA A 122 -23.26 30.27 -5.03
N SER A 123 -22.91 31.56 -5.01
CA SER A 123 -22.00 32.13 -6.01
C SER A 123 -20.57 31.62 -5.84
N CYS A 124 -20.11 31.53 -4.58
CA CYS A 124 -18.81 30.97 -4.23
C CYS A 124 -18.70 29.50 -4.63
N ALA A 125 -19.70 28.67 -4.30
CA ALA A 125 -19.75 27.25 -4.63
C ALA A 125 -19.64 27.03 -6.13
N LYS A 126 -20.35 27.82 -6.94
CA LYS A 126 -20.26 27.76 -8.40
C LYS A 126 -18.86 28.11 -8.94
N ILE A 127 -18.21 29.15 -8.39
CA ILE A 127 -16.84 29.52 -8.78
C ILE A 127 -15.87 28.38 -8.43
N LEU A 128 -15.94 27.88 -7.20
CA LEU A 128 -15.03 26.85 -6.69
C LEU A 128 -15.24 25.50 -7.39
N SER A 129 -16.48 25.13 -7.70
CA SER A 129 -16.78 23.92 -8.49
C SER A 129 -16.08 23.96 -9.86
N ASN A 130 -16.13 25.10 -10.56
CA ASN A 130 -15.39 25.26 -11.82
C ASN A 130 -13.87 25.16 -11.62
N ARG A 131 -13.32 25.72 -10.53
CA ARG A 131 -11.88 25.62 -10.22
C ARG A 131 -11.43 24.22 -9.87
N SER A 132 -12.32 23.35 -9.39
CA SER A 132 -11.99 21.96 -9.06
C SER A 132 -11.60 21.11 -10.28
N GLU A 133 -11.95 21.57 -11.50
CA GLU A 133 -11.80 20.82 -12.75
C GLU A 133 -12.44 19.41 -12.69
N GLY A 134 -13.53 19.28 -11.93
CA GLY A 134 -14.28 18.04 -11.80
C GLY A 134 -13.72 17.04 -10.77
N LEU A 135 -12.78 17.45 -9.92
CA LEU A 135 -12.14 16.56 -8.94
C LEU A 135 -12.60 16.86 -7.51
N PHE A 136 -13.37 15.94 -6.92
CA PHE A 136 -13.78 16.03 -5.50
C PHE A 136 -12.61 16.17 -4.52
N LEU A 137 -11.47 15.53 -4.79
CA LEU A 137 -10.29 15.62 -3.93
C LEU A 137 -9.76 17.06 -3.80
N TRP A 138 -9.99 17.91 -4.80
CA TRP A 138 -9.63 19.33 -4.73
C TRP A 138 -10.41 20.06 -3.63
N ALA A 139 -11.70 19.73 -3.45
CA ALA A 139 -12.56 20.37 -2.45
C ALA A 139 -12.12 20.09 -1.01
N ARG A 140 -11.39 19.00 -0.76
CA ARG A 140 -10.84 18.65 0.57
C ARG A 140 -9.94 19.75 1.15
N PHE A 141 -9.23 20.47 0.29
CA PHE A 141 -8.30 21.53 0.70
C PHE A 141 -9.00 22.88 0.95
N LEU A 142 -10.28 23.01 0.59
CA LEU A 142 -10.99 24.27 0.69
C LEU A 142 -11.08 24.83 2.11
N PRO A 143 -11.39 24.06 3.16
CA PRO A 143 -11.52 24.63 4.49
C PRO A 143 -10.27 25.40 4.93
N GLU A 144 -9.11 24.74 4.88
CA GLU A 144 -7.86 25.39 5.28
C GLU A 144 -7.47 26.52 4.32
N THR A 145 -7.66 26.35 2.99
CA THR A 145 -7.37 27.42 2.04
C THR A 145 -8.23 28.66 2.28
N LEU A 146 -9.52 28.50 2.59
CA LEU A 146 -10.45 29.60 2.85
C LEU A 146 -10.16 30.25 4.20
N ASP A 147 -9.84 29.49 5.24
CA ASP A 147 -9.52 30.04 6.56
C ASP A 147 -8.27 30.94 6.48
N ARG A 148 -7.23 30.49 5.77
CA ARG A 148 -6.03 31.31 5.54
C ARG A 148 -6.32 32.57 4.73
N MET A 149 -7.10 32.42 3.66
CA MET A 149 -7.49 33.55 2.84
C MET A 149 -8.31 34.58 3.64
N HIS A 150 -9.13 34.10 4.60
CA HIS A 150 -9.87 34.96 5.52
C HIS A 150 -8.94 35.68 6.50
N GLU A 151 -7.96 34.99 7.08
CA GLU A 151 -6.93 35.58 7.95
C GLU A 151 -6.13 36.69 7.23
N GLU A 152 -5.72 36.44 5.98
CA GLU A 152 -4.97 37.39 5.15
C GLU A 152 -5.76 38.64 4.77
N LYS A 153 -7.09 38.52 4.59
CA LYS A 153 -7.97 39.63 4.21
C LYS A 153 -7.99 40.76 5.26
N ARG A 154 -7.67 40.47 6.53
CA ARG A 154 -7.65 41.43 7.65
C ARG A 154 -8.92 42.29 7.73
N GLY A 155 -10.10 41.68 7.54
CA GLY A 155 -11.38 42.35 7.75
C GLY A 155 -12.57 41.72 7.00
N GLY A 156 -13.56 41.25 7.78
CA GLY A 156 -14.85 40.74 7.29
C GLY A 156 -14.79 39.39 6.58
N LEU A 157 -15.95 38.74 6.46
CA LEU A 157 -16.10 37.44 5.80
C LEU A 157 -15.70 37.48 4.33
N LEU A 158 -15.26 36.35 3.78
CA LEU A 158 -14.96 36.20 2.36
C LEU A 158 -16.23 36.35 1.51
N THR A 159 -16.15 37.19 0.48
CA THR A 159 -17.23 37.43 -0.47
C THR A 159 -16.98 36.68 -1.78
N ALA A 160 -18.00 36.57 -2.63
CA ALA A 160 -17.84 36.01 -3.98
C ALA A 160 -16.77 36.75 -4.80
N LYS A 161 -16.61 38.06 -4.58
CA LYS A 161 -15.57 38.87 -5.24
C LYS A 161 -14.16 38.50 -4.79
N ASP A 162 -13.99 38.13 -3.53
CA ASP A 162 -12.70 37.71 -3.01
C ASP A 162 -12.32 36.37 -3.62
N ILE A 163 -13.24 35.40 -3.59
CA ILE A 163 -13.03 34.06 -4.15
C ILE A 163 -12.81 34.11 -5.66
N ALA A 164 -13.51 35.01 -6.38
CA ALA A 164 -13.38 35.14 -7.83
C ALA A 164 -12.00 35.65 -8.31
N LYS A 165 -11.16 36.22 -7.43
CA LYS A 165 -9.81 36.68 -7.80
C LYS A 165 -9.01 35.51 -8.36
N LYS A 166 -8.38 35.71 -9.52
CA LYS A 166 -7.77 34.63 -10.33
C LYS A 166 -6.72 33.82 -9.57
N ASP A 167 -5.92 34.50 -8.75
CA ASP A 167 -4.80 33.89 -8.02
C ASP A 167 -5.11 33.64 -6.54
N ALA A 168 -6.37 33.77 -6.11
CA ALA A 168 -6.73 33.57 -4.70
C ALA A 168 -6.78 32.09 -4.29
N ILE A 169 -7.21 31.21 -5.20
CA ILE A 169 -7.33 29.77 -4.95
C ILE A 169 -6.93 29.05 -6.25
N PRO A 170 -5.94 28.16 -6.24
CA PRO A 170 -5.47 27.46 -7.42
C PRO A 170 -6.55 26.65 -8.14
N ASN A 171 -6.47 26.63 -9.46
CA ASN A 171 -7.28 25.73 -10.28
C ASN A 171 -6.67 24.33 -10.29
N GLY A 172 -7.55 23.34 -10.28
CA GLY A 172 -7.22 21.94 -10.44
C GLY A 172 -6.36 21.39 -9.30
N LEU A 173 -6.29 20.07 -9.23
CA LEU A 173 -5.57 19.40 -8.16
C LEU A 173 -4.05 19.68 -8.20
N GLY A 174 -3.49 19.84 -9.40
CA GLY A 174 -2.07 20.17 -9.55
C GLY A 174 -1.70 21.55 -9.00
N GLY A 175 -2.60 22.53 -9.13
CA GLY A 175 -2.42 23.85 -8.52
C GLY A 175 -2.45 23.78 -6.99
N MET A 176 -3.40 23.03 -6.43
CA MET A 176 -3.49 22.82 -4.98
C MET A 176 -2.28 22.10 -4.42
N PHE A 177 -1.85 21.01 -5.07
CA PHE A 177 -0.65 20.29 -4.67
C PHE A 177 0.56 21.21 -4.68
N LYS A 178 0.73 22.01 -5.73
CA LYS A 178 1.82 22.97 -5.80
C LYS A 178 1.81 23.93 -4.61
N GLU A 179 0.69 24.60 -4.34
CA GLU A 179 0.59 25.55 -3.22
C GLU A 179 0.92 24.88 -1.88
N TYR A 180 0.32 23.73 -1.59
CA TYR A 180 0.48 23.06 -0.30
C TYR A 180 1.90 22.50 -0.11
N PHE A 181 2.50 21.92 -1.16
CA PHE A 181 3.86 21.41 -1.08
C PHE A 181 4.91 22.54 -1.07
N GLU A 182 4.67 23.69 -1.72
CA GLU A 182 5.54 24.87 -1.58
C GLU A 182 5.51 25.41 -0.15
N ARG A 183 4.32 25.53 0.44
CA ARG A 183 4.16 25.94 1.84
C ARG A 183 4.81 24.96 2.80
N LEU A 184 4.61 23.66 2.60
CA LEU A 184 5.28 22.64 3.41
C LEU A 184 6.79 22.78 3.29
N GLN A 185 7.32 22.98 2.08
CA GLN A 185 8.74 23.19 1.87
C GLN A 185 9.29 24.39 2.66
N GLU A 186 8.56 25.50 2.68
CA GLU A 186 8.94 26.68 3.47
C GLU A 186 8.92 26.39 4.97
N LYS A 187 7.85 25.75 5.46
CA LYS A 187 7.66 25.39 6.87
C LYS A 187 8.75 24.47 7.40
N VAL A 188 9.10 23.42 6.66
CA VAL A 188 10.14 22.45 7.07
C VAL A 188 11.58 22.98 6.87
N GLY A 189 11.75 24.26 6.55
CA GLY A 189 13.07 24.88 6.44
C GLY A 189 13.80 24.68 5.11
N GLY A 190 13.08 24.31 4.04
CA GLY A 190 13.57 24.36 2.66
C GLY A 190 13.60 23.03 1.89
N GLU A 191 14.01 23.12 0.61
CA GLU A 191 13.98 22.01 -0.36
C GLU A 191 14.64 20.72 0.16
N LYS A 192 15.77 20.84 0.87
CA LYS A 192 16.52 19.67 1.35
C LYS A 192 15.70 18.85 2.35
N THR A 193 15.23 19.48 3.43
CA THR A 193 14.44 18.81 4.48
C THR A 193 13.14 18.26 3.91
N TYR A 194 12.47 19.05 3.06
CA TYR A 194 11.27 18.63 2.34
C TYR A 194 11.48 17.35 1.52
N LYS A 195 12.54 17.28 0.72
CA LYS A 195 12.83 16.08 -0.09
C LYS A 195 13.29 14.91 0.75
N MET A 196 14.02 15.16 1.83
CA MET A 196 14.40 14.12 2.78
C MET A 196 13.13 13.51 3.42
N LEU A 197 12.17 14.31 3.85
CA LEU A 197 10.90 13.85 4.42
C LEU A 197 10.05 13.05 3.43
N LEU A 198 9.78 13.60 2.23
CA LEU A 198 8.81 13.01 1.32
C LEU A 198 9.35 11.83 0.50
N ALA A 199 10.66 11.75 0.27
CA ALA A 199 11.26 10.65 -0.47
C ALA A 199 10.95 9.25 0.13
N PRO A 200 11.20 8.97 1.42
CA PRO A 200 10.85 7.70 2.02
C PRO A 200 9.34 7.47 2.04
N ILE A 201 8.52 8.49 2.30
CA ILE A 201 7.04 8.37 2.29
C ILE A 201 6.52 7.94 0.91
N VAL A 202 7.04 8.54 -0.17
CA VAL A 202 6.68 8.19 -1.56
C VAL A 202 7.21 6.81 -1.96
N ALA A 203 8.31 6.37 -1.36
CA ALA A 203 8.97 5.10 -1.67
C ALA A 203 8.42 3.90 -0.87
N ALA A 204 7.80 4.14 0.28
CA ALA A 204 7.37 3.10 1.20
C ALA A 204 6.27 2.20 0.61
N ARG A 205 6.32 0.91 0.97
CA ARG A 205 5.29 -0.09 0.59
C ARG A 205 4.12 -0.16 1.56
N GLU A 206 4.21 0.55 2.68
CA GLU A 206 3.18 0.71 3.69
C GLU A 206 3.41 2.02 4.47
N PRO A 207 2.41 2.53 5.24
CA PRO A 207 2.59 3.70 6.09
C PRO A 207 3.77 3.54 7.06
N LEU A 208 4.57 4.59 7.19
CA LEU A 208 5.76 4.60 8.06
C LEU A 208 5.39 5.12 9.44
N SER A 209 5.96 4.55 10.51
CA SER A 209 5.78 5.11 11.85
C SER A 209 6.60 6.39 12.02
N VAL A 210 6.23 7.21 13.02
CA VAL A 210 7.01 8.41 13.38
C VAL A 210 8.44 8.02 13.76
N GLU A 211 8.64 6.93 14.49
CA GLU A 211 9.95 6.43 14.88
C GLU A 211 10.81 6.03 13.67
N GLN A 212 10.19 5.41 12.65
CA GLN A 212 10.85 5.08 11.39
C GLN A 212 11.28 6.35 10.64
N LEU A 213 10.42 7.36 10.60
CA LEU A 213 10.74 8.65 9.99
C LEU A 213 11.85 9.38 10.77
N CYS A 214 11.81 9.40 12.11
CA CYS A 214 12.87 9.97 12.95
C CYS A 214 14.22 9.31 12.65
N ALA A 215 14.26 7.97 12.59
CA ALA A 215 15.47 7.22 12.29
C ALA A 215 16.00 7.50 10.87
N VAL A 216 15.11 7.58 9.88
CA VAL A 216 15.48 7.87 8.48
C VAL A 216 16.00 9.31 8.33
N LEU A 217 15.36 10.29 8.97
CA LEU A 217 15.68 11.71 8.82
C LEU A 217 16.72 12.21 9.82
N GLN A 218 17.06 11.40 10.83
CA GLN A 218 17.93 11.78 11.97
C GLN A 218 17.37 13.00 12.71
N LEU A 219 16.05 13.02 12.92
CA LEU A 219 15.34 14.03 13.69
C LEU A 219 14.85 13.43 15.01
N ASP A 220 14.69 14.27 16.03
CA ASP A 220 14.02 13.84 17.24
C ASP A 220 12.50 13.74 17.03
N GLN A 221 11.81 13.23 18.05
CA GLN A 221 10.38 12.96 17.96
C GLN A 221 9.54 14.24 17.93
N ASP A 222 9.93 15.26 18.69
CA ASP A 222 9.19 16.53 18.78
C ASP A 222 9.28 17.28 17.44
N ASP A 223 10.49 17.37 16.86
CA ASP A 223 10.70 17.96 15.53
C ASP A 223 9.90 17.22 14.44
N MET A 224 9.80 15.89 14.53
CA MET A 224 9.04 15.10 13.56
C MET A 224 7.53 15.29 13.71
N ASP A 225 7.03 15.30 14.95
CA ASP A 225 5.60 15.54 15.21
C ASP A 225 5.19 16.93 14.71
N ASP A 226 6.00 17.97 14.94
CA ASP A 226 5.78 19.31 14.40
C ASP A 226 5.72 19.31 12.86
N ILE A 227 6.64 18.61 12.19
CA ILE A 227 6.66 18.48 10.72
C ILE A 227 5.41 17.75 10.21
N VAL A 228 5.01 16.66 10.87
CA VAL A 228 3.83 15.87 10.48
C VAL A 228 2.56 16.68 10.67
N ASP A 229 2.45 17.44 11.76
CA ASP A 229 1.31 18.32 12.04
C ASP A 229 1.24 19.47 11.02
N ASP A 230 2.38 20.06 10.66
CA ASP A 230 2.49 21.05 9.60
C ASP A 230 2.09 20.51 8.22
N ALA A 231 2.21 19.20 8.03
CA ALA A 231 1.86 18.48 6.82
C ALA A 231 0.48 17.80 6.89
N SER A 232 -0.34 18.04 7.92
CA SER A 232 -1.62 17.34 8.16
C SER A 232 -2.65 17.40 7.02
N ASN A 233 -2.56 18.41 6.15
CA ASN A 233 -3.41 18.52 4.95
C ASN A 233 -2.90 17.73 3.74
N LEU A 234 -1.69 17.18 3.83
CA LEU A 234 -1.02 16.37 2.82
C LEU A 234 -0.81 14.93 3.30
N LEU A 235 -0.60 14.75 4.60
CA LEU A 235 -0.34 13.48 5.26
C LEU A 235 -1.53 13.05 6.10
N TYR A 236 -1.86 11.77 6.00
CA TYR A 236 -2.76 11.09 6.90
C TYR A 236 -1.93 10.43 8.01
N ARG A 237 -2.34 10.65 9.26
CA ARG A 237 -1.83 9.94 10.44
C ARG A 237 -2.89 8.93 10.91
N GLY A 238 -2.55 7.65 10.85
CA GLY A 238 -3.37 6.56 11.33
C GLY A 238 -3.54 6.57 12.85
N GLY A 239 -4.56 5.85 13.35
CA GLY A 239 -4.76 5.68 14.79
C GLY A 239 -3.62 4.92 15.48
N ASP A 240 -2.79 4.22 14.70
CA ASP A 240 -1.54 3.57 15.11
C ASP A 240 -0.32 4.50 15.02
N GLY A 241 -0.52 5.79 14.73
CA GLY A 241 0.53 6.79 14.62
C GLY A 241 1.31 6.77 13.30
N ARG A 242 0.96 5.89 12.35
CA ARG A 242 1.69 5.76 11.09
C ARG A 242 1.23 6.79 10.07
N VAL A 243 2.17 7.26 9.26
CA VAL A 243 2.03 8.40 8.36
C VAL A 243 2.12 7.94 6.91
N ALA A 244 1.21 8.44 6.08
CA ALA A 244 1.21 8.24 4.63
C ALA A 244 0.63 9.48 3.92
N LEU A 245 0.84 9.59 2.61
CA LEU A 245 0.13 10.60 1.81
C LEU A 245 -1.38 10.28 1.81
N ILE A 246 -2.22 11.32 1.89
CA ILE A 246 -3.69 11.18 1.91
C ILE A 246 -4.22 10.44 0.68
N HIS A 247 -3.53 10.57 -0.46
CA HIS A 247 -3.97 9.95 -1.69
C HIS A 247 -2.79 9.60 -2.61
N LYS A 248 -2.86 8.44 -3.27
CA LYS A 248 -1.84 7.93 -4.21
C LYS A 248 -1.43 8.94 -5.29
N ARG A 249 -2.39 9.74 -5.80
CA ARG A 249 -2.11 10.79 -6.81
C ARG A 249 -1.09 11.83 -6.36
N MET A 250 -0.93 12.06 -5.06
CA MET A 250 0.12 12.95 -4.56
C MET A 250 1.50 12.35 -4.80
N ALA A 251 1.67 11.05 -4.55
CA ALA A 251 2.93 10.34 -4.80
C ALA A 251 3.28 10.35 -6.29
N ASP A 252 2.27 10.13 -7.15
CA ASP A 252 2.42 10.19 -8.62
C ASP A 252 2.87 11.59 -9.07
N TRP A 253 2.21 12.64 -8.55
CA TRP A 253 2.53 14.03 -8.87
C TRP A 253 3.93 14.45 -8.39
N LEU A 254 4.30 14.07 -7.15
CA LEU A 254 5.64 14.33 -6.59
C LEU A 254 6.74 13.63 -7.38
N SER A 255 6.45 12.44 -7.95
CA SER A 255 7.41 11.66 -8.72
C SER A 255 7.53 12.13 -10.19
N ASP A 256 6.56 12.89 -10.70
CA ASP A 256 6.58 13.43 -12.06
C ASP A 256 7.11 14.87 -12.11
N LYS A 257 8.37 15.02 -12.52
CA LYS A 257 9.03 16.32 -12.67
C LYS A 257 8.30 17.28 -13.64
N LYS A 258 7.55 16.78 -14.62
CA LYS A 258 6.79 17.64 -15.55
C LYS A 258 5.59 18.28 -14.85
N GLN A 259 5.02 17.61 -13.86
CA GLN A 259 3.88 18.09 -13.10
C GLN A 259 4.31 18.94 -11.89
N SER A 260 5.19 18.42 -11.05
CA SER A 260 5.62 19.07 -9.79
C SER A 260 6.73 20.09 -9.97
N GLY A 261 7.43 20.09 -11.11
CA GLY A 261 8.58 20.95 -11.33
C GLY A 261 9.82 20.53 -10.52
N LYS A 262 10.94 21.21 -10.73
CA LYS A 262 12.24 20.79 -10.16
C LYS A 262 12.31 20.86 -8.63
N MET A 263 11.71 21.90 -8.04
CA MET A 263 11.85 22.18 -6.61
C MET A 263 11.02 21.24 -5.74
N LEU A 264 9.86 20.79 -6.24
CA LEU A 264 8.95 19.92 -5.49
C LEU A 264 9.09 18.44 -5.87
N CYS A 265 9.66 18.14 -7.04
CA CYS A 265 9.83 16.77 -7.49
C CYS A 265 10.76 15.98 -6.55
N VAL A 266 10.24 14.85 -6.11
CA VAL A 266 10.88 13.89 -5.22
C VAL A 266 11.34 12.69 -6.04
N LYS A 267 12.60 12.28 -5.84
CA LYS A 267 13.14 11.09 -6.49
C LYS A 267 12.85 9.88 -5.63
N LYS A 268 11.99 8.99 -6.11
CA LYS A 268 11.66 7.73 -5.41
C LYS A 268 12.89 6.89 -5.06
N LYS A 269 13.93 6.91 -5.92
CA LYS A 269 15.21 6.23 -5.68
C LYS A 269 15.94 6.72 -4.43
N ASP A 270 15.85 8.02 -4.10
CA ASP A 270 16.47 8.56 -2.89
C ASP A 270 15.72 8.08 -1.63
N GLY A 271 14.41 7.85 -1.75
CA GLY A 271 13.60 7.23 -0.70
C GLY A 271 13.92 5.76 -0.50
N HIS A 272 14.10 5.00 -1.58
CA HIS A 272 14.54 3.60 -1.50
C HIS A 272 15.92 3.45 -0.84
N LYS A 273 16.86 4.37 -1.12
CA LYS A 273 18.17 4.39 -0.43
C LYS A 273 18.03 4.63 1.07
N GLN A 274 17.27 5.66 1.44
CA GLN A 274 16.99 5.98 2.84
C GLN A 274 16.34 4.82 3.60
N LEU A 275 15.32 4.19 3.00
CA LEU A 275 14.65 3.03 3.60
C LEU A 275 15.57 1.81 3.66
N ALA A 276 16.44 1.59 2.67
CA ALA A 276 17.43 0.53 2.72
C ALA A 276 18.44 0.75 3.86
N ASP A 277 18.93 1.97 4.05
CA ASP A 277 19.86 2.31 5.13
C ASP A 277 19.21 2.15 6.51
N TYR A 278 17.93 2.52 6.65
CA TYR A 278 17.13 2.24 7.84
C TYR A 278 17.00 0.73 8.09
N CYS A 279 16.64 -0.04 7.06
CA CYS A 279 16.48 -1.49 7.18
C CYS A 279 17.78 -2.19 7.63
N SER A 280 18.93 -1.71 7.13
CA SER A 280 20.24 -2.21 7.55
C SER A 280 20.59 -1.85 8.99
N SER A 281 20.14 -0.70 9.48
CA SER A 281 20.40 -0.22 10.85
C SER A 281 19.45 -0.82 11.89
N SER A 282 18.22 -1.13 11.48
CA SER A 282 17.14 -1.68 12.32
C SER A 282 16.70 -3.04 11.80
N ARG A 283 17.63 -4.01 11.76
CA ARG A 283 17.41 -5.33 11.12
C ARG A 283 16.25 -6.13 11.70
N ASP A 284 15.97 -5.97 12.99
CA ASP A 284 14.90 -6.70 13.69
C ASP A 284 13.53 -6.01 13.61
N ASP A 285 13.45 -4.80 13.06
CA ASP A 285 12.18 -4.11 12.87
C ASP A 285 11.29 -4.83 11.85
N VAL A 286 9.98 -4.86 12.11
CA VAL A 286 9.01 -5.62 11.30
C VAL A 286 8.87 -5.05 9.89
N PHE A 287 9.07 -3.75 9.68
CA PHE A 287 9.15 -3.18 8.33
C PHE A 287 10.43 -3.64 7.63
N SER A 288 11.58 -3.61 8.32
CA SER A 288 12.86 -4.07 7.77
C SER A 288 12.79 -5.53 7.32
N LEU A 289 12.30 -6.43 8.18
CA LEU A 289 12.16 -7.86 7.86
C LEU A 289 11.25 -8.12 6.65
N ARG A 290 10.28 -7.25 6.38
CA ARG A 290 9.36 -7.40 5.24
C ARG A 290 9.83 -6.72 3.97
N HIS A 291 10.61 -5.65 4.06
CA HIS A 291 10.84 -4.74 2.93
C HIS A 291 12.33 -4.45 2.62
N ALA A 292 13.28 -4.91 3.43
CA ALA A 292 14.71 -4.66 3.23
C ALA A 292 15.18 -5.07 1.83
N VAL A 293 14.91 -6.32 1.42
CA VAL A 293 15.31 -6.85 0.11
C VAL A 293 14.78 -5.97 -1.02
N PHE A 294 13.52 -5.54 -0.94
CA PHE A 294 12.91 -4.69 -1.95
C PHE A 294 13.61 -3.33 -2.07
N HIS A 295 13.85 -2.66 -0.94
CA HIS A 295 14.49 -1.35 -0.94
C HIS A 295 15.97 -1.41 -1.32
N LEU A 296 16.68 -2.48 -0.97
CA LEU A 296 18.06 -2.71 -1.41
C LEU A 296 18.16 -2.86 -2.92
N VAL A 297 17.33 -3.70 -3.55
CA VAL A 297 17.36 -3.86 -5.01
C VAL A 297 16.96 -2.57 -5.74
N GLN A 298 15.90 -1.90 -5.28
CA GLN A 298 15.46 -0.62 -5.87
C GLN A 298 16.47 0.53 -5.70
N SER A 299 17.43 0.37 -4.78
CA SER A 299 18.54 1.30 -4.57
C SER A 299 19.85 0.86 -5.24
N ASP A 300 19.79 -0.12 -6.15
CA ASP A 300 20.90 -0.79 -6.85
C ASP A 300 21.84 -1.62 -5.95
N LYS A 301 21.51 -1.85 -4.68
CA LYS A 301 22.31 -2.60 -3.70
C LYS A 301 22.01 -4.11 -3.76
N HIS A 302 22.18 -4.71 -4.94
CA HIS A 302 21.85 -6.13 -5.16
C HIS A 302 22.67 -7.09 -4.31
N ALA A 303 23.97 -6.80 -4.13
CA ALA A 303 24.86 -7.63 -3.33
C ALA A 303 24.36 -7.73 -1.86
N GLU A 304 24.03 -6.59 -1.25
CA GLU A 304 23.46 -6.55 0.11
C GLU A 304 22.11 -7.28 0.20
N ALA A 305 21.27 -7.20 -0.85
CA ALA A 305 20.01 -7.94 -0.89
C ALA A 305 20.24 -9.46 -0.91
N PHE A 306 21.22 -9.94 -1.69
CA PHE A 306 21.59 -11.36 -1.71
C PHE A 306 22.26 -11.80 -0.42
N GLU A 307 23.09 -10.96 0.21
CA GLU A 307 23.64 -11.22 1.54
C GLU A 307 22.53 -11.47 2.57
N LEU A 308 21.46 -10.66 2.59
CA LEU A 308 20.31 -10.90 3.45
C LEU A 308 19.57 -12.20 3.12
N LEU A 309 19.30 -12.44 1.84
CA LEU A 309 18.62 -13.67 1.40
C LEU A 309 19.45 -14.92 1.72
N ASN A 310 20.77 -14.80 1.83
CA ASN A 310 21.68 -15.89 2.12
C ASN A 310 22.06 -15.99 3.61
N ASP A 311 21.57 -15.07 4.45
CA ASP A 311 21.79 -15.05 5.90
C ASP A 311 20.67 -15.86 6.60
N PHE A 312 21.02 -17.02 7.14
CA PHE A 312 20.07 -17.91 7.82
C PHE A 312 19.33 -17.21 8.97
N ALA A 313 20.03 -16.42 9.79
CA ALA A 313 19.41 -15.75 10.93
C ALA A 313 18.42 -14.69 10.46
N TRP A 314 18.77 -13.93 9.42
CA TRP A 314 17.84 -12.97 8.83
C TRP A 314 16.63 -13.66 8.20
N VAL A 315 16.83 -14.72 7.41
CA VAL A 315 15.73 -15.49 6.81
C VAL A 315 14.82 -16.05 7.90
N GLN A 316 15.40 -16.61 8.98
CA GLN A 316 14.66 -17.10 10.14
C GLN A 316 13.78 -16.02 10.76
N SER A 317 14.31 -14.81 11.00
CA SER A 317 13.54 -13.69 11.51
C SER A 317 12.45 -13.25 10.55
N ALA A 318 12.76 -13.13 9.25
CA ALA A 318 11.83 -12.68 8.22
C ALA A 318 10.63 -13.62 8.06
N ILE A 319 10.85 -14.94 8.02
CA ILE A 319 9.75 -15.92 7.93
C ILE A 319 8.92 -16.03 9.22
N SER A 320 9.49 -15.60 10.35
CA SER A 320 8.81 -15.63 11.66
C SER A 320 7.84 -14.46 11.87
N VAL A 321 7.87 -13.45 10.99
CA VAL A 321 6.97 -12.29 11.06
C VAL A 321 5.51 -12.71 10.83
N GLY A 322 4.71 -12.66 11.91
CA GLY A 322 3.28 -12.93 11.91
C GLY A 322 2.86 -13.73 13.16
N GLY A 323 1.76 -13.30 13.80
CA GLY A 323 1.23 -13.91 15.02
C GLY A 323 0.60 -15.29 14.82
N ASP A 324 0.23 -15.62 13.58
CA ASP A 324 -0.32 -16.92 13.20
C ASP A 324 0.31 -17.44 11.89
N GLU A 325 0.11 -18.74 11.60
CA GLU A 325 0.58 -19.39 10.36
C GLU A 325 0.17 -18.63 9.11
N ALA A 326 -1.00 -18.07 9.23
CA ALA A 326 -1.79 -17.39 8.27
C ALA A 326 -1.09 -16.09 7.80
N GLN A 327 -0.62 -15.27 8.74
CA GLN A 327 0.19 -14.07 8.53
C GLN A 327 1.60 -14.42 8.07
N ARG A 328 2.26 -15.44 8.67
CA ARG A 328 3.59 -15.88 8.24
C ARG A 328 3.61 -16.33 6.79
N ARG A 329 2.62 -17.11 6.34
CA ARG A 329 2.46 -17.51 4.93
C ARG A 329 2.35 -16.28 4.02
N ALA A 330 1.62 -15.25 4.44
CA ALA A 330 1.51 -14.01 3.67
C ALA A 330 2.85 -13.27 3.62
N THR A 331 3.59 -13.19 4.74
CA THR A 331 4.93 -12.57 4.78
C THR A 331 5.92 -13.27 3.84
N ILE A 332 6.03 -14.60 3.94
CA ILE A 332 6.91 -15.40 3.06
C ILE A 332 6.49 -15.22 1.58
N GLY A 333 5.18 -15.28 1.30
CA GLY A 333 4.65 -15.08 -0.04
C GLY A 333 4.93 -13.68 -0.59
N ASN A 334 4.87 -12.64 0.24
CA ASN A 334 5.21 -11.27 -0.15
C ASN A 334 6.70 -11.14 -0.49
N LEU A 335 7.60 -11.70 0.32
CA LEU A 335 9.04 -11.71 0.03
C LEU A 335 9.35 -12.41 -1.31
N ILE A 336 8.75 -13.58 -1.55
CA ILE A 336 8.90 -14.30 -2.81
C ILE A 336 8.39 -13.47 -3.99
N ARG A 337 7.21 -12.85 -3.84
CA ARG A 337 6.64 -11.99 -4.89
C ARG A 337 7.53 -10.80 -5.19
N ASP A 338 8.06 -10.15 -4.16
CA ASP A 338 8.98 -9.03 -4.32
C ASP A 338 10.22 -9.49 -5.10
N CYS A 339 10.76 -10.69 -4.81
CA CYS A 339 11.87 -11.26 -5.60
C CYS A 339 11.52 -11.50 -7.07
N VAL A 340 10.27 -11.85 -7.39
CA VAL A 340 9.78 -12.00 -8.76
C VAL A 340 9.61 -10.64 -9.44
N GLU A 341 8.99 -9.67 -8.75
CA GLU A 341 8.79 -8.29 -9.23
C GLU A 341 10.12 -7.60 -9.58
N LEU A 342 11.15 -7.91 -8.79
CA LEU A 342 12.50 -7.34 -8.91
C LEU A 342 13.43 -8.13 -9.83
N ASP A 343 12.94 -9.19 -10.49
CA ASP A 343 13.71 -10.05 -11.40
C ASP A 343 14.94 -10.73 -10.74
N ILE A 344 14.86 -11.02 -9.43
CA ILE A 344 15.90 -11.73 -8.67
C ILE A 344 15.51 -13.15 -8.25
N TYR A 345 14.29 -13.61 -8.57
CA TYR A 345 13.80 -14.92 -8.18
C TYR A 345 14.61 -16.10 -8.76
N PHE A 346 15.20 -15.91 -9.94
CA PHE A 346 16.06 -16.90 -10.62
C PHE A 346 17.54 -16.47 -10.66
N ALA A 347 17.91 -15.45 -9.88
CA ALA A 347 19.28 -14.96 -9.84
C ALA A 347 20.23 -16.05 -9.28
N PRO A 348 21.38 -16.31 -9.93
CA PRO A 348 22.31 -17.35 -9.49
C PRO A 348 22.98 -17.07 -8.13
N GLU A 349 22.92 -15.83 -7.65
CA GLU A 349 23.50 -15.40 -6.37
C GLU A 349 22.73 -15.89 -5.14
N SER A 350 21.46 -16.30 -5.28
CA SER A 350 20.66 -16.81 -4.17
C SER A 350 19.54 -17.76 -4.62
N ASP A 351 19.54 -18.97 -4.05
CA ASP A 351 18.46 -19.94 -4.25
C ASP A 351 17.33 -19.78 -3.23
N THR A 352 17.49 -18.90 -2.24
CA THR A 352 16.56 -18.71 -1.12
C THR A 352 15.13 -18.45 -1.57
N PRO A 353 14.82 -17.57 -2.54
CA PRO A 353 13.42 -17.34 -2.97
C PRO A 353 12.75 -18.61 -3.50
N ARG A 354 13.49 -19.45 -4.24
CA ARG A 354 13.01 -20.71 -4.79
C ARG A 354 12.85 -21.77 -3.71
N PHE A 355 13.80 -21.82 -2.77
CA PHE A 355 13.71 -22.66 -1.58
C PHE A 355 12.47 -22.32 -0.74
N LEU A 356 12.26 -21.05 -0.41
CA LEU A 356 11.13 -20.57 0.38
C LEU A 356 9.80 -20.91 -0.31
N SER A 357 9.70 -20.76 -1.64
CA SER A 357 8.51 -21.15 -2.40
C SER A 357 8.16 -22.64 -2.23
N LYS A 358 9.16 -23.53 -2.17
CA LYS A 358 8.97 -24.98 -1.95
C LYS A 358 8.75 -25.35 -0.48
N ALA A 359 9.15 -24.50 0.46
CA ALA A 359 9.09 -24.78 1.89
C ALA A 359 8.00 -23.99 2.63
N VAL A 360 7.29 -23.09 1.94
CA VAL A 360 6.33 -22.14 2.54
C VAL A 360 5.29 -22.80 3.44
N HIS A 361 4.76 -23.96 3.06
CA HIS A 361 3.79 -24.68 3.90
C HIS A 361 4.38 -25.05 5.27
N ALA A 362 5.61 -25.60 5.29
CA ALA A 362 6.26 -26.01 6.52
C ALA A 362 6.65 -24.80 7.37
N LEU A 363 7.33 -23.82 6.74
CA LEU A 363 7.86 -22.64 7.41
C LEU A 363 6.79 -21.68 7.91
N SER A 364 5.66 -21.58 7.20
CA SER A 364 4.53 -20.78 7.70
C SER A 364 3.91 -21.40 8.93
N TYR A 365 3.84 -22.73 9.02
CA TYR A 365 3.34 -23.39 10.21
C TYR A 365 4.31 -23.23 11.39
N ASP A 366 5.55 -23.65 11.22
CA ASP A 366 6.60 -23.54 12.23
C ASP A 366 7.89 -23.03 11.57
N PRO A 367 8.26 -21.76 11.79
CA PRO A 367 9.45 -21.19 11.19
C PRO A 367 10.73 -21.85 11.74
N ASN A 368 10.70 -22.52 12.91
CA ASN A 368 11.87 -23.22 13.46
C ASN A 368 12.25 -24.47 12.65
N GLU A 369 11.39 -24.90 11.72
CA GLU A 369 11.74 -25.97 10.78
C GLU A 369 12.79 -25.53 9.74
N LEU A 370 13.18 -24.25 9.65
CA LEU A 370 14.09 -23.75 8.61
C LEU A 370 15.37 -24.58 8.46
N ALA A 371 16.08 -24.87 9.55
CA ALA A 371 17.30 -25.70 9.52
C ALA A 371 17.02 -27.09 8.91
N SER A 372 15.90 -27.72 9.33
CA SER A 372 15.47 -29.02 8.80
C SER A 372 15.14 -28.94 7.31
N GLN A 373 14.39 -27.91 6.91
CA GLN A 373 13.97 -27.74 5.52
C GLN A 373 15.18 -27.47 4.59
N VAL A 374 16.17 -26.70 5.06
CA VAL A 374 17.43 -26.40 4.37
C VAL A 374 18.23 -27.69 4.16
N LEU A 375 18.54 -28.44 5.23
CA LEU A 375 19.30 -29.69 5.12
C LEU A 375 18.58 -30.76 4.29
N ALA A 376 17.26 -30.90 4.46
CA ALA A 376 16.49 -31.89 3.72
C ALA A 376 16.47 -31.65 2.21
N ARG A 377 16.70 -30.41 1.75
CA ARG A 377 16.66 -30.03 0.32
C ARG A 377 18.01 -29.80 -0.30
N LEU A 378 18.93 -29.17 0.43
CA LEU A 378 20.24 -28.77 -0.06
C LEU A 378 21.31 -29.80 0.32
N GLY A 379 21.13 -30.52 1.43
CA GLY A 379 22.07 -31.49 1.96
C GLY A 379 23.13 -30.87 2.88
N HIS A 380 23.83 -31.73 3.62
CA HIS A 380 24.88 -31.34 4.57
C HIS A 380 26.13 -30.75 3.91
N ASP A 381 26.49 -31.29 2.74
CA ASP A 381 27.69 -30.85 1.99
C ASP A 381 27.35 -29.79 0.93
N SER A 382 26.22 -29.09 1.08
CA SER A 382 25.81 -28.05 0.14
C SER A 382 26.76 -26.86 0.19
N ASN A 383 27.13 -26.34 -0.98
CA ASN A 383 27.82 -25.05 -1.10
C ASN A 383 26.86 -23.86 -1.19
N ASP A 384 25.55 -24.10 -1.05
CA ASP A 384 24.55 -23.04 -1.06
C ASP A 384 24.78 -22.05 0.10
N PRO A 385 24.81 -20.74 -0.16
CA PRO A 385 25.09 -19.75 0.88
C PRO A 385 24.17 -19.82 2.12
N LEU A 386 22.89 -20.14 1.94
CA LEU A 386 21.93 -20.28 3.04
C LEU A 386 22.22 -21.54 3.87
N ALA A 387 22.68 -22.62 3.24
CA ALA A 387 23.13 -23.82 3.95
C ALA A 387 24.45 -23.56 4.70
N CYS A 388 25.38 -22.82 4.10
CA CYS A 388 26.65 -22.44 4.71
C CYS A 388 26.49 -21.52 5.92
N SER A 389 25.43 -20.71 5.97
CA SER A 389 25.12 -19.81 7.09
C SER A 389 24.22 -20.44 8.16
N LEU A 390 23.87 -21.72 8.03
CA LEU A 390 22.93 -22.42 8.90
C LEU A 390 23.33 -22.36 10.38
N GLN A 391 22.34 -22.04 11.23
CA GLN A 391 22.48 -22.08 12.67
C GLN A 391 21.67 -23.23 13.24
N THR A 392 22.27 -23.97 14.18
CA THR A 392 21.57 -25.06 14.86
C THR A 392 20.50 -24.49 15.78
N PRO A 393 19.23 -24.97 15.70
CA PRO A 393 18.18 -24.57 16.63
C PRO A 393 18.55 -24.81 18.10
N ASP A 394 18.12 -23.90 18.98
CA ASP A 394 18.33 -24.01 20.44
C ASP A 394 17.46 -25.11 21.10
N GLN A 395 16.46 -25.62 20.38
CA GLN A 395 15.54 -26.66 20.82
C GLN A 395 15.84 -27.99 20.11
N PRO A 396 15.48 -29.15 20.70
CA PRO A 396 15.59 -30.43 20.02
C PRO A 396 14.86 -30.41 18.68
N TRP A 397 15.57 -30.81 17.61
CA TRP A 397 15.04 -30.82 16.25
C TRP A 397 15.46 -32.10 15.52
N LEU A 398 14.75 -32.44 14.45
CA LEU A 398 15.06 -33.61 13.64
C LEU A 398 16.04 -33.24 12.53
N GLU A 399 17.30 -33.59 12.71
CA GLU A 399 18.34 -33.41 11.71
C GLU A 399 18.18 -34.44 10.57
N PRO A 400 17.89 -34.03 9.32
CA PRO A 400 17.74 -34.96 8.21
C PRO A 400 19.10 -35.56 7.83
N THR A 401 19.27 -36.88 7.94
CA THR A 401 20.53 -37.56 7.56
C THR A 401 20.65 -37.85 6.06
N ARG A 402 19.60 -37.59 5.29
CA ARG A 402 19.54 -37.77 3.83
C ARG A 402 18.68 -36.66 3.23
N VAL A 403 19.02 -36.24 2.00
CA VAL A 403 18.16 -35.38 1.19
C VAL A 403 16.90 -36.19 0.86
N ALA A 404 15.75 -35.77 1.42
CA ALA A 404 14.47 -36.44 1.23
C ALA A 404 13.40 -35.40 0.89
N LEU A 405 12.86 -35.51 -0.33
CA LEU A 405 11.90 -34.56 -0.91
C LEU A 405 10.44 -34.79 -0.46
N ALA A 406 10.18 -35.76 0.43
CA ALA A 406 8.84 -36.01 0.91
C ALA A 406 8.37 -34.88 1.82
N HIS A 407 7.13 -34.43 1.62
CA HIS A 407 6.47 -33.43 2.46
C HIS A 407 6.74 -33.71 3.94
N PRO A 408 7.08 -32.71 4.77
CA PRO A 408 7.47 -32.92 6.17
C PRO A 408 6.33 -33.42 7.08
N ARG A 409 5.21 -33.90 6.54
CA ARG A 409 4.03 -34.37 7.29
C ARG A 409 3.47 -35.71 6.81
N ASP A 410 4.35 -36.67 6.56
CA ASP A 410 3.96 -38.07 6.67
C ASP A 410 3.90 -38.47 8.17
N PRO A 411 3.16 -39.55 8.55
CA PRO A 411 2.65 -39.91 9.89
C PRO A 411 3.57 -39.78 11.12
N LEU A 412 4.88 -39.59 10.95
CA LEU A 412 5.88 -39.46 12.00
C LEU A 412 5.62 -38.28 12.95
N LEU A 413 5.10 -37.15 12.49
CA LEU A 413 4.78 -36.01 13.36
C LEU A 413 3.56 -36.27 14.26
N HIS A 414 2.61 -37.09 13.82
CA HIS A 414 1.49 -37.54 14.66
C HIS A 414 1.94 -38.54 15.74
N VAL A 415 3.04 -39.26 15.50
CA VAL A 415 3.66 -40.17 16.47
C VAL A 415 4.53 -39.41 17.48
N LEU A 416 5.20 -38.34 17.05
CA LEU A 416 6.04 -37.50 17.92
C LEU A 416 5.24 -36.50 18.76
N LYS A 417 4.09 -36.01 18.27
CA LYS A 417 3.09 -35.25 19.06
C LYS A 417 2.12 -36.18 19.79
N GLY A 418 2.56 -37.39 20.17
CA GLY A 418 1.75 -38.27 21.00
C GLY A 418 1.27 -37.53 22.23
N HIS A 419 0.07 -37.88 22.70
CA HIS A 419 -0.39 -37.64 24.07
C HIS A 419 -0.11 -36.27 24.72
#